data_AF-A0A2V5M247-F1
#
_entry.id   AF-A0A2V5M247-F1
#
_cell.length_a   1.000
_cell.length_b   1.000
_cell.length_c   1.000
_cell.angle_alpha   90.00
_cell.angle_beta   90.00
_cell.angle_gamma   90.00
#
_symmetry.space_group_name_H-M   'P 1'
#
loop_
_entity.id
_entity.type
_entity.pdbx_description
1 polymer ?
#
loop_
_entity_poly.entity_id
_entity_poly.type
_entity_poly.pdbx_seq_one_letter_code
_entity_poly.pdbx_strand_id
1 'polypeptide(L)'
;MNAESLGRRSQARVYLKIETDLPTGSFKLRGALNALLTTVAQRTLPGVVAASTGNHGAAVAYAARIAKVQATIFLPENPNPVK
;
A
#
# COMPACT_ATOMS: atom_id res chain seq x y z
N MET A 1 16.74 -5.45 6.54
CA MET A 1 17.03 -6.16 7.81
C MET A 1 17.87 -7.38 7.49
N ASN A 2 18.95 -7.64 8.24
CA ASN A 2 19.78 -8.84 8.04
C ASN A 2 19.00 -10.09 8.51
N ALA A 3 18.97 -11.16 7.70
CA ALA A 3 18.28 -12.42 8.03
C ALA A 3 19.27 -13.55 8.28
N GLU A 4 19.80 -13.61 9.49
CA GLU A 4 20.90 -14.51 9.86
C GLU A 4 20.57 -16.00 9.67
N SER A 5 19.36 -16.42 10.03
CA SER A 5 18.93 -17.81 9.86
C SER A 5 18.91 -18.24 8.39
N LEU A 6 18.40 -17.38 7.50
CA LEU A 6 18.40 -17.65 6.06
C LEU A 6 19.83 -17.62 5.50
N GLY A 7 20.66 -16.68 5.93
CA GLY A 7 22.04 -16.59 5.48
C GLY A 7 22.87 -17.82 5.85
N ARG A 8 22.67 -18.40 7.05
CA ARG A 8 23.30 -19.67 7.43
C ARG A 8 22.86 -20.83 6.54
N ARG A 9 21.56 -20.91 6.20
CA ARG A 9 21.00 -22.00 5.36
C ARG A 9 21.43 -21.92 3.90
N SER A 10 21.58 -20.71 3.37
CA SER A 10 21.93 -20.49 1.96
C SER A 10 23.41 -20.20 1.72
N GLN A 11 24.24 -20.18 2.78
CA GLN A 11 25.66 -19.79 2.73
C GLN A 11 25.89 -18.44 2.02
N ALA A 12 24.98 -17.48 2.23
CA ALA A 12 25.02 -16.17 1.58
C ALA A 12 24.55 -15.06 2.53
N ARG A 13 24.87 -13.79 2.22
CA ARG A 13 24.30 -12.65 2.94
C ARG A 13 22.88 -12.39 2.45
N VAL A 14 21.89 -12.66 3.30
CA VAL A 14 20.48 -12.47 2.98
C VAL A 14 19.93 -11.27 3.72
N TYR A 15 19.28 -10.37 2.98
CA TYR A 15 18.57 -9.23 3.54
C TYR A 15 17.11 -9.28 3.17
N LEU A 16 16.25 -8.95 4.14
CA LEU A 16 14.82 -8.82 3.93
C LEU A 16 14.44 -7.35 3.84
N LYS A 17 13.65 -7.04 2.82
CA LYS A 17 12.94 -5.77 2.69
C LYS A 17 11.54 -5.95 3.26
N ILE A 18 11.36 -5.55 4.51
CA ILE A 18 10.12 -5.73 5.26
C ILE A 18 9.13 -4.61 4.89
N GLU A 19 8.30 -4.85 3.89
CA GLU A 19 7.27 -3.91 3.44
C GLU A 19 5.94 -4.04 4.23
N THR A 20 5.83 -5.07 5.08
CA THR A 20 4.67 -5.31 5.95
C THR A 20 4.59 -4.34 7.12
N ASP A 21 5.69 -3.65 7.46
CA ASP A 21 5.72 -2.67 8.55
C ASP A 21 5.14 -1.30 8.13
N LEU A 22 4.83 -1.13 6.83
CA LEU A 22 4.15 0.06 6.37
C LEU A 22 2.73 0.12 6.96
N PRO A 23 2.15 1.32 7.17
CA PRO A 23 0.83 1.50 7.79
C PRO A 23 -0.33 0.66 7.21
N THR A 24 -0.25 0.22 5.96
CA THR A 24 -1.30 -0.61 5.32
C THR A 24 -0.89 -2.07 5.15
N GLY A 25 0.22 -2.48 5.75
CA GLY A 25 0.72 -3.84 5.75
C GLY A 25 1.33 -4.30 4.42
N SER A 26 1.61 -3.38 3.49
CA SER A 26 2.22 -3.74 2.20
C SER A 26 2.88 -2.56 1.50
N PHE A 27 3.73 -2.90 0.52
CA PHE A 27 4.43 -1.94 -0.33
C PHE A 27 3.51 -1.02 -1.15
N LYS A 28 2.23 -1.39 -1.34
CA LYS A 28 1.31 -0.66 -2.21
C LYS A 28 1.02 0.76 -1.71
N LEU A 29 1.24 1.05 -0.43
CA LEU A 29 1.14 2.39 0.12
C LEU A 29 2.05 3.39 -0.60
N ARG A 30 3.26 2.96 -0.99
CA ARG A 30 4.25 3.83 -1.64
C ARG A 30 3.70 4.41 -2.95
N GLY A 31 3.18 3.54 -3.81
CA GLY A 31 2.61 3.94 -5.10
C GLY A 31 1.34 4.78 -4.94
N ALA A 32 0.46 4.42 -4.00
CA ALA A 32 -0.77 5.16 -3.75
C ALA A 32 -0.49 6.60 -3.27
N LEU A 33 0.45 6.78 -2.34
CA LEU A 33 0.87 8.10 -1.88
C LEU A 33 1.49 8.91 -3.01
N ASN A 34 2.42 8.32 -3.76
CA ASN A 34 3.08 9.01 -4.87
C ASN A 34 2.04 9.51 -5.88
N ALA A 35 1.19 8.62 -6.39
CA ALA A 35 0.19 8.98 -7.40
C ALA A 35 -0.77 10.07 -6.89
N LEU A 36 -1.31 9.91 -5.68
CA LEU A 36 -2.33 10.83 -5.20
C LEU A 36 -1.74 12.19 -4.79
N LEU A 37 -0.63 12.22 -4.06
CA LEU A 37 0.00 13.46 -3.61
C LEU A 37 0.55 14.29 -4.79
N THR A 38 1.13 13.64 -5.80
CA THR A 38 1.55 14.34 -7.02
C THR A 38 0.35 14.93 -7.76
N THR A 39 -0.76 14.20 -7.82
CA THR A 39 -1.95 14.67 -8.53
C THR A 39 -2.61 15.86 -7.83
N VAL A 40 -2.79 15.81 -6.50
CA VAL A 40 -3.42 16.92 -5.75
C VAL A 40 -2.57 18.18 -5.71
N ALA A 41 -1.25 18.05 -5.85
CA ALA A 41 -0.36 19.20 -5.97
C ALA A 41 -0.54 19.96 -7.30
N GLN A 42 -1.07 19.31 -8.33
CA GLN A 42 -1.25 19.90 -9.66
C GLN A 42 -2.69 20.33 -9.93
N ARG A 43 -3.67 19.69 -9.28
CA ARG A 43 -5.09 19.97 -9.50
C ARG A 43 -5.94 19.51 -8.32
N THR A 44 -7.09 20.16 -8.15
CA THR A 44 -8.14 19.67 -7.24
C THR A 44 -8.73 18.38 -7.77
N LEU A 45 -8.94 17.41 -6.88
CA LEU A 45 -9.62 16.16 -7.19
C LEU A 45 -11.01 16.13 -6.53
N PRO A 46 -12.08 15.80 -7.28
CA PRO A 46 -13.40 15.59 -6.69
C PRO A 46 -13.47 14.31 -5.84
N GLY A 47 -12.54 13.39 -6.04
CA GLY A 47 -12.45 12.11 -5.36
C GLY A 47 -11.44 11.19 -6.05
N VAL A 48 -11.23 10.01 -5.47
CA VAL A 48 -10.45 8.91 -6.06
C VAL A 48 -11.24 7.61 -6.00
N VAL A 49 -11.14 6.80 -7.05
CA VAL A 49 -11.78 5.49 -7.13
C VAL A 49 -10.70 4.44 -7.36
N ALA A 50 -10.81 3.30 -6.70
CA ALA A 50 -9.97 2.14 -6.98
C ALA A 50 -10.76 0.83 -6.85
N ALA A 51 -10.49 -0.12 -7.75
CA ALA A 51 -10.92 -1.50 -7.62
C ALA A 51 -9.79 -2.34 -7.02
N SER A 52 -10.07 -3.10 -5.96
CA SER A 52 -9.05 -3.88 -5.28
C SER A 52 -9.61 -5.13 -4.60
N THR A 53 -8.77 -6.14 -4.42
CA THR A 53 -9.05 -7.31 -3.59
C THR A 53 -8.44 -7.21 -2.18
N GLY A 54 -7.88 -6.04 -1.79
CA GLY A 54 -7.34 -5.81 -0.44
C GLY A 54 -6.24 -4.75 -0.38
N ASN A 55 -4.96 -5.15 -0.48
CA ASN A 55 -3.79 -4.28 -0.24
C ASN A 55 -3.81 -2.92 -0.97
N HIS A 56 -4.32 -2.89 -2.20
CA HIS A 56 -4.35 -1.64 -2.96
C HIS A 56 -5.46 -0.71 -2.47
N GLY A 57 -6.64 -1.26 -2.16
CA GLY A 57 -7.76 -0.51 -1.57
C GLY A 57 -7.35 0.15 -0.26
N ALA A 58 -6.72 -0.61 0.65
CA ALA A 58 -6.18 -0.07 1.91
C ALA A 58 -5.12 1.03 1.67
N ALA A 59 -4.23 0.85 0.70
CA ALA A 59 -3.23 1.85 0.32
C ALA A 59 -3.86 3.15 -0.22
N VAL A 60 -4.85 3.05 -1.12
CA VAL A 60 -5.55 4.20 -1.69
C VAL A 60 -6.38 4.92 -0.63
N ALA A 61 -7.12 4.18 0.21
CA ALA A 61 -7.89 4.75 1.30
C ALA A 61 -6.98 5.52 2.29
N TYR A 62 -5.82 4.97 2.62
CA TYR A 62 -4.84 5.64 3.49
C TYR A 62 -4.27 6.91 2.84
N ALA A 63 -3.88 6.83 1.56
CA ALA A 63 -3.36 7.98 0.83
C ALA A 63 -4.42 9.09 0.71
N ALA A 64 -5.67 8.73 0.43
CA ALA A 64 -6.79 9.65 0.32
C ALA A 64 -7.09 10.38 1.62
N ARG A 65 -7.01 9.68 2.75
CA ARG A 65 -7.11 10.29 4.09
C ARG A 65 -6.02 11.35 4.31
N ILE A 66 -4.77 11.08 3.91
CA ILE A 66 -3.67 12.06 4.02
C ILE A 66 -3.91 13.27 3.09
N ALA A 67 -4.34 13.00 1.85
CA ALA A 67 -4.59 14.04 0.86
C ALA A 67 -5.89 14.82 1.10
N LYS A 68 -6.72 14.43 2.09
CA LYS A 68 -8.07 14.97 2.35
C LYS A 68 -8.98 14.89 1.12
N VAL A 69 -8.88 13.80 0.36
CA VAL A 69 -9.70 13.50 -0.83
C VAL A 69 -10.64 12.34 -0.50
N GLN A 70 -11.88 12.38 -0.96
CA GLN A 70 -12.82 11.28 -0.78
C GLN A 70 -12.42 10.07 -1.62
N ALA A 71 -12.49 8.86 -1.05
CA ALA A 71 -12.14 7.62 -1.74
C ALA A 71 -13.32 6.64 -1.79
N THR A 72 -13.54 6.05 -2.96
CA THR A 72 -14.48 4.93 -3.17
C THR A 72 -13.68 3.70 -3.57
N ILE A 73 -13.73 2.65 -2.74
CA ILE A 73 -13.02 1.39 -2.98
C ILE A 73 -14.03 0.31 -3.37
N PHE A 74 -13.89 -0.24 -4.57
CA PHE A 74 -14.66 -1.38 -5.04
C PHE A 74 -13.93 -2.68 -4.68
N LEU A 75 -14.63 -3.58 -3.99
CA LEU A 75 -14.14 -4.89 -3.58
C LEU A 75 -14.86 -6.00 -4.37
N PRO A 76 -14.24 -7.19 -4.56
CA PRO A 76 -14.95 -8.37 -5.04
C PRO A 76 -15.99 -8.82 -4.00
N GLU A 77 -16.95 -9.67 -4.39
CA GLU A 77 -18.01 -10.18 -3.49
C GLU A 77 -17.46 -10.92 -2.25
N ASN A 78 -16.29 -11.57 -2.38
CA ASN A 78 -15.60 -12.26 -1.29
C ASN A 78 -14.21 -11.66 -1.06
N PRO A 79 -14.12 -10.45 -0.46
CA PRO A 79 -12.84 -9.85 -0.16
C PRO A 79 -12.19 -10.55 1.04
N ASN A 80 -10.89 -10.32 1.23
CA ASN A 80 -10.22 -10.76 2.46
C ASN A 80 -10.87 -10.05 3.67
N PRO A 81 -11.42 -10.76 4.66
CA PRO A 81 -12.17 -10.14 5.76
C PRO A 81 -11.33 -9.22 6.66
N VAL A 82 -10.00 -9.28 6.56
CA VAL A 82 -9.08 -8.42 7.33
C VAL A 82 -8.77 -7.10 6.59
N LYS A 83 -9.19 -6.94 5.33
CA LYS A 83 -8.87 -5.78 4.48
C LYS A 83 -10.06 -5.19 3.75
#